data_AF-A0AAV6B0P3-F1
#
_entry.id   AF-A0AAV6B0P3-F1
#
_cell.length_a   1.000
_cell.length_b   1.000
_cell.length_c   1.000
_cell.angle_alpha   90.00
_cell.angle_beta   90.00
_cell.angle_gamma   90.00
#
_symmetry.space_group_name_H-M   'P 1'
#
loop_
_entity.id
_entity.type
_entity.pdbx_description
1 polymer ?
#
loop_
_entity_poly.entity_id
_entity_poly.type
_entity_poly.pdbx_seq_one_letter_code
_entity_poly.pdbx_strand_id
1 'polypeptide(L)'
;MTIKALVLSDRPDEYTGKKGLVKQQVITVIDQEAGHNRLTQPLEYSLSEDEKPKYAGKLQDKTLKLGIREIVPFGGRLRVRGQIIEVDGLK
;
A
#
# COMPACT_ATOMS: atom_id res chain seq x y z
N MET A 1 5.96 1.65 12.59
CA MET A 1 7.08 2.32 11.88
C MET A 1 6.52 3.15 10.74
N THR A 2 7.31 4.06 10.17
CA THR A 2 6.90 4.85 9.00
C THR A 2 7.97 4.72 7.94
N ILE A 3 7.58 4.60 6.68
CA ILE A 3 8.51 4.53 5.55
C ILE A 3 8.15 5.57 4.48
N LYS A 4 9.16 6.03 3.74
CA LYS A 4 8.96 6.70 2.45
C LYS A 4 8.95 5.64 1.35
N ALA A 5 7.86 5.52 0.59
CA ALA A 5 7.69 4.43 -0.36
C ALA A 5 7.29 4.93 -1.75
N LEU A 6 7.85 4.33 -2.79
CA LEU A 6 7.41 4.51 -4.18
C LEU A 6 6.34 3.49 -4.51
N VAL A 7 5.26 3.95 -5.11
CA VAL A 7 4.18 3.11 -5.60
C VAL A 7 4.53 2.57 -6.99
N LEU A 8 4.76 1.26 -7.05
CA LEU A 8 5.10 0.54 -8.28
C LEU A 8 3.87 0.16 -9.11
N SER A 9 2.71 0.00 -8.47
CA SER A 9 1.45 -0.28 -9.15
C SER A 9 0.27 0.09 -8.28
N ASP A 10 -0.84 0.43 -8.92
CA ASP A 10 -2.13 0.77 -8.31
C ASP A 10 -3.22 0.02 -9.09
N ARG A 11 -3.81 -1.02 -8.50
CA ARG A 11 -4.70 -1.94 -9.22
C ARG A 11 -5.91 -2.34 -8.39
N PRO A 12 -7.05 -2.64 -9.04
CA PRO A 12 -8.11 -3.39 -8.38
C PRO A 12 -7.60 -4.81 -8.06
N ASP A 13 -8.04 -5.35 -6.92
CA ASP A 13 -7.76 -6.70 -6.47
C ASP A 13 -9.04 -7.32 -5.92
N GLU A 14 -9.24 -8.61 -6.19
CA GLU A 14 -10.40 -9.35 -5.70
C GLU A 14 -10.00 -10.74 -5.21
N TYR A 15 -10.63 -11.17 -4.12
CA TYR A 15 -10.43 -12.50 -3.57
C TYR A 15 -11.66 -12.98 -2.82
N THR A 16 -11.82 -14.30 -2.71
CA THR A 16 -12.90 -14.90 -1.92
C THR A 16 -12.51 -14.97 -0.45
N GLY A 17 -13.12 -14.12 0.37
CA GLY A 17 -12.98 -14.13 1.82
C GLY A 17 -14.03 -15.01 2.50
N LYS A 18 -13.94 -15.13 3.84
CA LYS A 18 -14.89 -15.92 4.65
C LYS A 18 -16.35 -15.44 4.52
N LYS A 19 -16.56 -14.15 4.19
CA LYS A 19 -17.89 -13.52 4.06
C LYS A 19 -18.32 -13.30 2.61
N GLY A 20 -17.62 -13.91 1.64
CA GLY A 20 -17.88 -13.75 0.22
C GLY A 20 -16.78 -12.99 -0.52
N LEU A 21 -17.11 -12.53 -1.73
CA LEU A 21 -16.18 -11.81 -2.60
C LEU A 21 -15.77 -10.47 -1.97
N VAL A 22 -14.47 -10.26 -1.82
CA VAL A 22 -13.88 -9.01 -1.36
C VAL A 22 -13.28 -8.29 -2.56
N LYS A 23 -13.66 -7.03 -2.77
CA LYS A 23 -13.10 -6.14 -3.79
C LYS A 23 -12.40 -4.97 -3.13
N GLN A 24 -11.20 -4.66 -3.58
CA GLN A 24 -10.36 -3.62 -2.99
C GLN A 24 -9.47 -2.97 -4.04
N GLN A 25 -8.96 -1.78 -3.72
CA GLN A 25 -7.88 -1.18 -4.48
C GLN A 25 -6.59 -1.46 -3.72
N VAL A 26 -5.60 -2.02 -4.40
CA VAL A 26 -4.31 -2.39 -3.81
C VAL A 26 -3.19 -1.68 -4.54
N ILE A 27 -2.33 -1.04 -3.76
CA ILE A 27 -1.07 -0.52 -4.26
C ILE A 27 0.07 -1.46 -3.89
N THR A 28 1.03 -1.65 -4.79
CA THR A 28 2.32 -2.27 -4.45
C THR A 28 3.35 -1.18 -4.28
N VAL A 29 4.03 -1.17 -3.16
CA VAL A 29 5.02 -0.16 -2.80
C VAL A 29 6.38 -0.79 -2.57
N ILE A 30 7.43 -0.02 -2.81
CA ILE A 30 8.77 -0.35 -2.35
C ILE A 30 9.27 0.78 -1.47
N ASP A 31 9.79 0.42 -0.30
CA ASP A 31 10.46 1.35 0.60
C ASP A 31 11.58 2.06 -0.18
N GLN A 32 11.80 3.34 0.06
CA GLN A 32 12.85 4.19 -0.54
C GLN A 32 13.65 4.92 0.54
N GLU A 33 13.49 4.56 1.81
CA GLU A 33 14.23 5.18 2.88
C GLU A 33 15.74 4.97 2.69
N ALA A 34 16.50 6.04 2.86
CA ALA A 34 17.94 6.01 2.69
C ALA A 34 18.59 5.41 3.94
N GLY A 35 19.22 4.23 3.82
CA GLY A 35 19.96 3.60 4.91
C GLY A 35 19.92 2.07 4.88
N HIS A 36 20.49 1.47 5.92
CA HIS A 36 20.67 0.01 6.01
C HIS A 36 19.42 -0.77 6.47
N ASN A 37 18.35 -0.09 6.90
CA ASN A 37 17.13 -0.71 7.46
C ASN A 37 15.93 -0.69 6.51
N ARG A 38 16.18 -0.50 5.21
CA ARG A 38 15.14 -0.47 4.17
C ARG A 38 14.50 -1.84 4.01
N LEU A 39 13.18 -1.87 3.84
CA LEU A 39 12.46 -3.08 3.43
C LEU A 39 12.84 -3.43 1.97
N THR A 40 13.53 -4.55 1.80
CA THR A 40 14.11 -4.97 0.50
C THR A 40 13.09 -5.57 -0.45
N GLN A 41 11.97 -6.07 0.07
CA GLN A 41 10.90 -6.68 -0.71
C GLN A 41 9.75 -5.70 -0.91
N PRO A 42 9.07 -5.74 -2.08
CA PRO A 42 7.83 -4.99 -2.27
C PRO A 42 6.74 -5.45 -1.30
N LEU A 43 5.91 -4.49 -0.91
CA LEU A 43 4.77 -4.73 -0.02
C LEU A 43 3.49 -4.29 -0.71
N GLU A 44 2.39 -4.96 -0.39
CA GLU A 44 1.06 -4.51 -0.79
C GLU A 44 0.41 -3.69 0.31
N TYR A 45 -0.38 -2.69 -0.09
CA TYR A 45 -1.25 -1.94 0.80
C TYR A 45 -2.64 -1.85 0.18
N SER A 46 -3.65 -2.27 0.93
CA SER A 46 -5.05 -2.15 0.52
C SER A 46 -5.57 -0.79 0.95
N LEU A 47 -6.07 0.02 0.01
CA LEU A 47 -6.73 1.28 0.33
C LEU A 47 -7.99 1.01 1.16
N SER A 48 -8.11 1.72 2.27
CA SER A 48 -9.35 1.77 3.06
C SER A 48 -10.49 2.45 2.29
N GLU A 49 -11.73 2.27 2.75
CA GLU A 49 -12.90 2.92 2.13
C GLU A 49 -12.80 4.45 2.14
N ASP A 50 -12.14 5.03 3.14
CA ASP A 50 -11.94 6.49 3.22
C ASP A 50 -10.83 7.00 2.27
N GLU A 51 -9.86 6.15 1.94
CA GLU A 51 -8.75 6.46 1.04
C GLU A 51 -9.12 6.26 -0.43
N LYS A 52 -9.96 5.26 -0.74
CA LYS A 52 -10.35 4.92 -2.12
C LYS A 52 -10.84 6.13 -2.94
N PRO A 53 -11.78 6.97 -2.46
CA PRO A 53 -12.26 8.13 -3.24
C PRO A 53 -11.16 9.14 -3.58
N LYS A 54 -10.16 9.24 -2.70
CA LYS A 54 -9.06 10.19 -2.85
C LYS A 54 -8.01 9.66 -3.81
N TYR A 55 -7.62 8.40 -3.64
CA TYR A 55 -6.36 7.89 -4.18
C TYR A 55 -6.48 6.76 -5.19
N ALA A 56 -7.61 6.04 -5.27
CA ALA A 56 -7.70 4.87 -6.15
C ALA A 56 -7.42 5.22 -7.61
N GLY A 57 -6.46 4.52 -8.23
CA GLY A 57 -6.05 4.71 -9.62
C GLY A 57 -5.19 5.95 -9.87
N LYS A 58 -4.72 6.64 -8.83
CA LYS A 58 -3.96 7.91 -8.94
C LYS A 58 -2.55 7.83 -8.36
N LEU A 59 -2.20 6.71 -7.73
CA LEU A 59 -0.96 6.62 -6.95
C LEU A 59 0.23 6.05 -7.73
N GLN A 60 0.03 5.51 -8.94
CA GLN A 60 1.13 4.95 -9.72
C GLN A 60 2.26 5.97 -9.94
N ASP A 61 3.50 5.52 -9.73
CA ASP A 61 4.73 6.32 -9.81
C ASP A 61 4.80 7.51 -8.83
N LYS A 62 3.90 7.56 -7.84
CA LYS A 62 3.94 8.53 -6.74
C LYS A 62 4.76 7.99 -5.57
N THR A 63 5.37 8.92 -4.86
CA THR A 63 5.98 8.65 -3.57
C THR A 63 5.00 8.99 -2.47
N LEU A 64 4.92 8.16 -1.45
CA LEU A 64 4.06 8.38 -0.29
C LEU A 64 4.80 8.08 1.00
N LYS A 65 4.27 8.63 2.09
CA LYS A 65 4.68 8.29 3.45
C LYS A 65 3.67 7.31 4.02
N LEU A 66 4.10 6.08 4.29
CA LEU A 66 3.24 5.01 4.78
C LEU A 66 3.51 4.77 6.27
N GLY A 67 2.47 4.94 7.09
CA GLY A 67 2.50 4.52 8.49
C GLY A 67 2.18 3.02 8.57
N ILE A 68 3.15 2.20 8.96
CA ILE A 68 3.02 0.74 9.09
C ILE A 68 2.78 0.37 10.55
N ARG A 69 1.63 -0.24 10.81
CA ARG A 69 1.31 -0.86 12.11
C ARG A 69 1.78 -2.32 12.14
N GLU A 70 1.53 -3.06 11.07
CA GLU A 70 1.82 -4.50 10.98
C GLU A 70 2.09 -4.89 9.53
N ILE A 71 2.94 -5.89 9.30
CA ILE A 71 3.13 -6.54 8.00
C ILE A 71 2.71 -8.00 8.15
N VAL A 72 1.76 -8.46 7.32
CA VAL A 72 1.20 -9.81 7.41
C VAL A 72 1.35 -10.55 6.08
N PRO A 73 1.55 -11.88 6.10
CA PRO A 73 1.50 -12.67 4.88
C PRO A 73 0.07 -12.72 4.33
N PHE A 74 -0.07 -12.57 3.01
CA PHE A 74 -1.36 -12.65 2.30
C PHE A 74 -1.15 -13.17 0.88
N GLY A 75 -1.66 -14.38 0.57
CA GLY A 75 -1.64 -14.91 -0.80
C GLY A 75 -0.24 -15.00 -1.44
N GLY A 76 0.79 -15.32 -0.65
CA GLY A 76 2.19 -15.37 -1.12
C GLY A 76 2.88 -14.00 -1.22
N ARG A 77 2.21 -12.93 -0.79
CA ARG A 77 2.75 -11.56 -0.72
C ARG A 77 2.79 -11.08 0.72
N LEU A 78 3.52 -9.99 0.96
CA LEU A 78 3.50 -9.27 2.23
C LEU A 78 2.55 -8.08 2.11
N ARG A 79 1.60 -7.96 3.03
CA ARG A 79 0.61 -6.89 3.04
C ARG A 79 0.74 -6.05 4.30
N VAL A 80 0.79 -4.75 4.11
CA VAL A 80 0.84 -3.74 5.16
C VAL A 80 -0.56 -3.50 5.70
N ARG A 81 -0.65 -3.43 7.03
CA ARG A 81 -1.75 -2.78 7.75
C ARG A 81 -1.24 -1.48 8.32
N GLY A 82 -1.94 -0.39 8.03
CA GLY A 82 -1.41 0.93 8.27
C GLY A 82 -2.34 2.02 7.77
N GLN A 83 -1.76 3.17 7.46
CA GLN A 83 -2.44 4.31 6.86
C GLN A 83 -1.48 5.09 5.97
N ILE A 84 -2.00 5.65 4.88
CA ILE A 84 -1.27 6.66 4.10
C ILE A 84 -1.24 7.95 4.92
N ILE A 85 -0.05 8.43 5.26
CA ILE A 85 0.15 9.66 6.04
C ILE A 85 0.19 10.87 5.11
N GLU A 86 0.91 10.74 4.00
CA GLU A 86 1.15 11.84 3.05
C GLU A 86 1.41 11.25 1.66
N VAL A 87 1.03 11.97 0.61
CA VAL A 87 1.31 11.61 -0.79
C VAL A 87 1.99 12.78 -1.48
N ASP A 88 3.17 12.56 -2.04
CA ASP A 88 3.91 13.60 -2.74
C ASP A 88 3.16 14.00 -4.02
N GLY A 89 2.84 15.29 -4.15
CA GLY A 89 2.27 15.86 -5.38
C GLY A 89 0.76 15.64 -5.59
N LEU A 90 0.03 15.21 -4.55
CA LEU A 90 -1.44 15.22 -4.51
C LEU A 90 -1.86 16.16 -3.36
N LYS A 91 -2.39 17.34 -3.72
CA LYS A 91 -2.99 18.29 -2.77
C LYS A 91 -4.47 18.00 -2.59
#